data_AF-A0A259DD08-F1
#
_entry.id   AF-A0A259DD08-F1
#
_cell.length_a   1.000
_cell.length_b   1.000
_cell.length_c   1.000
_cell.angle_alpha   90.00
_cell.angle_beta   90.00
_cell.angle_gamma   90.00
#
_symmetry.space_group_name_H-M   'P 1'
#
loop_
_entity.id
_entity.type
_entity.pdbx_description
1 polymer ?
#
loop_
_entity_poly.entity_id
_entity_poly.type
_entity_poly.pdbx_seq_one_letter_code
_entity_poly.pdbx_strand_id
1 'polypeptide(L)' 'VASESQADAEKLTFSGIGIYHRDLFKDVELDVPTKLAPLLRVAMAKNRVSGEKYAGPWHDVGTPQRLQELNAAHE' A
#
# COMPACT_ATOMS: atom_id res chain seq x y z
N VAL A 1 17.62 -12.02 22.62
CA VAL A 1 17.69 -10.82 21.78
C VAL A 1 16.40 -10.03 21.99
N ALA A 2 16.54 -8.87 22.61
CA ALA A 2 15.41 -8.07 23.11
C ALA A 2 14.54 -7.58 21.94
N SER A 3 13.22 -7.67 22.14
CA SER A 3 12.23 -7.14 21.22
C SER A 3 12.26 -5.62 21.23
N GLU A 4 12.63 -5.00 20.12
CA GLU A 4 12.45 -3.57 19.93
C GLU A 4 10.94 -3.26 19.82
N SER A 5 10.49 -2.34 20.67
CA SER A 5 9.13 -1.83 20.68
C SER A 5 8.82 -1.16 19.34
N GLN A 6 7.88 -1.71 18.58
CA GLN A 6 7.44 -1.27 17.24
C GLN A 6 6.71 0.09 17.22
N ALA A 7 6.86 0.89 18.28
CA ALA A 7 6.09 2.11 18.53
C ALA A 7 6.65 3.37 17.83
N ASP A 8 7.85 3.31 17.26
CA ASP A 8 8.55 4.48 16.70
C ASP A 8 8.95 4.32 15.21
N ALA A 9 8.39 3.31 14.53
CA ALA A 9 8.64 3.14 13.10
C ALA A 9 7.86 4.20 12.29
N GLU A 10 8.56 4.89 11.39
CA GLU A 10 7.99 5.85 10.45
C GLU A 10 6.80 5.22 9.70
N LYS A 11 5.62 5.85 9.78
CA LYS A 11 4.45 5.42 9.02
C LYS A 11 4.57 5.95 7.59
N LEU A 12 4.49 5.02 6.63
CA LEU A 12 4.50 5.33 5.20
C LEU A 12 3.11 5.14 4.59
N THR A 13 2.89 5.77 3.44
CA THR A 13 1.68 5.61 2.63
C THR A 13 1.89 4.48 1.62
N PHE A 14 0.90 3.61 1.47
CA PHE A 14 0.91 2.60 0.42
C PHE A 14 0.70 3.28 -0.95
N SER A 15 1.65 3.11 -1.87
CA SER A 15 1.69 3.81 -3.17
C SER A 15 0.63 3.35 -4.17
N GLY A 16 -0.13 2.30 -3.87
CA GLY A 16 -1.02 1.61 -4.81
C GLY A 16 -0.29 0.62 -5.73
N ILE A 17 1.03 0.50 -5.63
CA ILE A 17 1.87 -0.40 -6.44
C ILE A 17 2.27 -1.61 -5.59
N GLY A 18 2.04 -2.81 -6.10
CA GLY A 18 2.43 -4.04 -5.42
C GLY A 18 2.46 -5.25 -6.34
N ILE A 19 3.28 -6.23 -5.98
CA ILE A 19 3.32 -7.55 -6.61
C ILE A 19 2.64 -8.53 -5.66
N TYR A 20 1.60 -9.22 -6.16
CA TYR A 20 0.79 -10.11 -5.34
C TYR A 20 0.90 -11.56 -5.81
N HIS A 21 1.06 -12.48 -4.87
CA HIS A 21 0.85 -13.90 -5.13
C HIS A 21 -0.66 -14.20 -5.15
N ARG A 22 -1.12 -15.05 -6.08
CA ARG A 22 -2.54 -15.40 -6.23
C ARG A 22 -3.17 -15.91 -4.93
N ASP A 23 -2.42 -16.64 -4.12
CA ASP A 23 -2.90 -17.19 -2.84
C ASP A 23 -3.33 -16.12 -1.82
N LEU A 24 -2.92 -14.86 -1.99
CA LEU A 24 -3.42 -13.75 -1.17
C LEU A 24 -4.95 -13.61 -1.31
N PHE A 25 -5.49 -14.01 -2.46
CA PHE A 25 -6.90 -13.85 -2.83
C PHE A 25 -7.69 -15.16 -2.84
N LYS A 26 -7.08 -16.28 -2.45
CA LYS A 26 -7.71 -17.62 -2.57
C LYS A 26 -9.04 -17.76 -1.81
N ASP A 27 -9.19 -17.00 -0.73
CA ASP A 27 -10.36 -17.02 0.15
C ASP A 27 -11.31 -15.84 -0.13
N VAL A 28 -11.08 -15.08 -1.21
CA VAL A 28 -11.95 -13.96 -1.62
C VAL A 28 -13.13 -14.52 -2.41
N GLU A 29 -14.34 -14.14 -2.00
CA GLU A 29 -15.56 -14.50 -2.71
C GLU A 29 -15.60 -13.83 -4.09
N LEU A 30 -15.98 -14.61 -5.10
CA LEU A 30 -16.16 -14.11 -6.45
C LEU A 30 -17.35 -13.13 -6.49
N ASP A 31 -17.23 -12.11 -7.35
CA ASP A 31 -18.26 -11.08 -7.58
C ASP A 31 -18.64 -10.23 -6.35
N VAL A 32 -17.91 -10.34 -5.24
CA VAL A 32 -18.08 -9.52 -4.04
C VAL A 32 -16.94 -8.50 -3.92
N PRO A 33 -17.22 -7.18 -3.98
CA PRO A 33 -16.21 -6.16 -3.78
C PRO A 33 -15.53 -6.32 -2.40
N THR A 34 -14.24 -6.63 -2.42
CA THR A 34 -13.46 -6.89 -1.22
C THR A 34 -12.35 -5.86 -1.05
N LYS A 35 -12.22 -5.31 0.16
CA LYS A 35 -11.14 -4.35 0.48
C LYS A 35 -9.81 -5.08 0.55
N LEU A 36 -8.78 -4.54 -0.12
CA LEU A 36 -7.42 -5.11 -0.10
C LEU A 36 -6.72 -4.93 1.26
N ALA A 37 -6.91 -3.79 1.93
CA ALA A 37 -6.16 -3.48 3.15
C ALA A 37 -6.32 -4.52 4.29
N PRO A 38 -7.53 -5.05 4.57
CA PRO A 38 -7.68 -6.16 5.51
C PRO A 38 -6.89 -7.42 5.13
N LEU A 39 -6.86 -7.81 3.85
CA LEU A 39 -6.10 -8.97 3.39
C LEU A 39 -4.60 -8.79 3.64
N LEU A 40 -4.08 -7.60 3.31
CA LEU A 40 -2.68 -7.25 3.54
C LEU A 40 -2.34 -7.26 5.03
N ARG A 41 -3.20 -6.73 5.91
CA ARG A 41 -2.98 -6.75 7.37
C ARG A 41 -2.89 -8.17 7.93
N VAL A 42 -3.75 -9.08 7.47
CA VAL A 42 -3.70 -10.50 7.86
C VAL A 42 -2.41 -11.16 7.39
N ALA A 43 -1.97 -10.87 6.16
CA ALA A 43 -0.72 -11.39 5.63
C ALA A 43 0.51 -10.79 6.34
N MET A 44 0.49 -9.50 6.67
CA MET A 44 1.52 -8.80 7.45
C MET A 44 1.66 -9.41 8.84
N ALA A 45 0.55 -9.68 9.54
CA ALA A 45 0.57 -10.36 10.85
C ALA A 45 1.21 -11.76 10.79
N LYS A 46 1.27 -12.38 9.60
CA LYS A 46 1.93 -13.67 9.33
C LYS A 46 3.33 -13.52 8.72
N ASN A 47 3.89 -12.31 8.67
CA ASN A 47 5.18 -12.00 8.03
C ASN A 47 5.26 -12.45 6.56
N ARG A 48 4.14 -12.36 5.83
CA ARG A 48 4.04 -12.75 4.41
C ARG A 48 4.07 -11.57 3.45
N VAL A 49 4.34 -10.37 3.96
CA VAL A 49 4.39 -9.13 3.18
C VAL A 49 5.74 -8.47 3.44
N SER A 50 6.45 -8.15 2.36
CA SER A 50 7.58 -7.23 2.37
C SER A 50 7.17 -5.89 1.77
N GLY A 51 8.02 -4.89 1.91
CA GLY A 51 7.84 -3.59 1.27
C GLY A 51 9.16 -2.84 1.20
N GLU A 52 9.16 -1.80 0.38
CA GLU A 52 10.29 -0.87 0.24
C GLU A 52 9.78 0.57 0.32
N LYS A 53 10.65 1.47 0.79
CA LYS A 53 10.38 2.92 0.79
C LYS A 53 10.83 3.50 -0.55
N TYR A 54 9.88 3.85 -1.39
CA TYR A 54 10.16 4.61 -2.60
C TYR A 54 10.36 6.09 -2.24
N ALA A 55 11.52 6.65 -2.61
CA ALA A 55 11.90 8.04 -2.30
C ALA A 55 11.84 8.98 -3.53
N GLY A 56 11.34 8.50 -4.67
CA GLY A 56 11.16 9.30 -5.87
C GLY A 56 9.81 10.04 -5.91
N PRO A 57 9.52 10.78 -6.99
CA PRO A 57 8.26 11.49 -7.15
C PRO A 57 7.09 10.52 -7.23
N TRP A 58 6.04 10.77 -6.44
CA TRP A 58 4.80 9.99 -6.41
C TRP A 58 3.63 10.92 -6.06
N HIS A 59 2.50 10.75 -6.75
CA HIS A 59 1.30 11.57 -6.58
C HIS A 59 0.04 10.70 -6.64
N ASP A 60 -0.83 10.81 -5.64
CA ASP A 60 -2.17 10.19 -5.64
C ASP A 60 -3.20 11.10 -6.30
N VAL A 61 -3.37 10.95 -7.62
CA VAL A 61 -4.25 11.80 -8.42
C VAL A 61 -5.68 11.23 -8.45
N GLY A 62 -6.44 11.52 -7.40
CA GLY A 62 -7.84 11.10 -7.27
C GLY A 62 -8.88 12.16 -7.68
N THR A 63 -8.46 13.39 -8.01
CA THR A 63 -9.37 14.50 -8.35
C THR A 63 -8.83 15.33 -9.52
N PRO A 64 -9.70 16.02 -10.29
CA PRO A 64 -9.25 16.93 -11.35
C PRO A 64 -8.30 18.03 -10.85
N GLN A 65 -8.51 18.53 -9.64
CA GLN A 65 -7.67 19.56 -9.03
C GLN A 65 -6.25 19.05 -8.80
N ARG A 66 -6.09 17.85 -8.24
CA ARG A 66 -4.76 17.23 -8.04
C ARG A 66 -4.02 17.00 -9.36
N LEU A 67 -4.74 16.72 -10.44
CA LEU A 67 -4.14 16.59 -11.77
C LEU A 67 -3.64 17.94 -12.32
N GLN A 68 -4.43 19.00 -12.15
CA GLN A 68 -4.05 20.35 -12.59
C GLN A 68 -2.81 20.85 -11.84
N GLU A 69 -2.77 20.67 -10.52
CA GLU A 69 -1.62 21.01 -9.68
C GLU A 69 -0.35 20.27 -10.12
N LEU A 70 -0.48 18.98 -10.44
CA LEU A 70 0.64 18.17 -10.92
C LEU A 70 1.17 18.68 -12.26
N ASN A 71 0.30 18.95 -13.23
CA ASN A 71 0.72 19.44 -14.54
C ASN A 71 1.44 20.79 -14.43
N ALA A 72 0.92 21.73 -13.62
CA ALA A 72 1.54 23.04 -13.43
C ALA A 72 2.94 22.98 -12.77
N ALA A 73 3.22 21.95 -11.97
CA ALA A 73 4.53 21.74 -11.35
C ALA A 73 5.57 21.13 -12.31
N HIS A 74 5.14 20.64 -13.48
CA HIS A 74 5.97 19.93 -14.45
C HIS A 74 5.94 20.55 -15.88
N GLU A 75 5.30 21.71 -16.05
CA GLU A 75 5.47 22.62 -17.19
C GLU A 75 6.65 23.57 -16.97
#